data_AF-A0A8J7DFP2-F1
#
_entry.id   AF-A0A8J7DFP2-F1
#
_cell.length_a   1.000
_cell.length_b   1.000
_cell.length_c   1.000
_cell.angle_alpha   90.00
_cell.angle_beta   90.00
_cell.angle_gamma   90.00
#
_symmetry.space_group_name_H-M   'P 1'
#
loop_
_entity.id
_entity.type
_entity.pdbx_description
1 polymer ?
#
loop_
_entity_poly.entity_id
_entity_poly.type
_entity_poly.pdbx_seq_one_letter_code
_entity_poly.pdbx_strand_id
1 'polypeptide(L)'
;MFVPVFILGGAINWPASLSEPASFMLPLLIQQAEPVRIGYLIYLIYSLLFWVVALFTARVISNGETNSVWLQVATGFGIASTVTRCLGIIRWLVAMPALAQVYTDSSTSAQTRQAIAVVYKTLNDYAGSVGEVLGVSLFTVLWLTIISIYLLRSKTLPRWLGMFGIIAALFLATQLLELFGVDLGAFISVSVTILQLWFLVTGVTLLRHKSV
;
A
#
# COMPACT_ATOMS: atom_id res chain seq x y z
N MET A 1 0.61 8.86 -2.43
CA MET A 1 0.40 7.90 -3.53
C MET A 1 0.31 8.53 -4.91
N PHE A 2 -0.27 9.71 -5.10
CA PHE A 2 -0.36 10.32 -6.44
C PHE A 2 1.01 10.41 -7.15
N VAL A 3 2.07 10.84 -6.46
CA VAL A 3 3.41 10.93 -7.05
C VAL A 3 3.94 9.56 -7.57
N PRO A 4 3.97 8.48 -6.76
CA PRO A 4 4.30 7.15 -7.28
C PRO A 4 3.43 6.69 -8.45
N VAL A 5 2.12 6.94 -8.42
CA VAL A 5 1.20 6.58 -9.50
C VAL A 5 1.59 7.27 -10.80
N PHE A 6 1.90 8.57 -10.76
CA PHE A 6 2.30 9.31 -11.97
C PHE A 6 3.65 8.85 -12.51
N ILE A 7 4.66 8.70 -11.65
CA ILE A 7 6.01 8.31 -12.07
C ILE A 7 6.01 6.87 -12.61
N LEU A 8 5.48 5.93 -11.85
CA LEU A 8 5.47 4.51 -12.23
C LEU A 8 4.45 4.23 -13.34
N GLY A 9 3.31 4.91 -13.33
CA GLY A 9 2.31 4.82 -14.40
C GLY A 9 2.88 5.27 -15.74
N GLY A 10 3.59 6.41 -15.76
CA GLY A 10 4.24 6.90 -16.99
C GLY A 10 5.42 6.06 -17.45
N ALA A 11 6.19 5.48 -16.53
CA ALA A 11 7.39 4.73 -16.85
C ALA A 11 7.11 3.28 -17.25
N ILE A 12 6.27 2.57 -16.49
CA ILE A 12 6.08 1.12 -16.64
C ILE A 12 4.62 0.71 -16.75
N ASN A 13 3.66 1.64 -16.84
CA ASN A 13 2.22 1.35 -16.80
C ASN A 13 1.76 0.71 -15.47
N TRP A 14 2.35 1.13 -14.35
CA TRP A 14 1.93 0.69 -13.02
C TRP A 14 0.54 1.24 -12.66
N PRO A 15 -0.33 0.46 -11.98
CA PRO A 15 -0.11 -0.89 -11.45
C PRO A 15 -0.46 -2.03 -12.42
N ALA A 16 -1.01 -1.75 -13.61
CA ALA A 16 -1.41 -2.80 -14.55
C ALA A 16 -0.24 -3.72 -14.94
N SER A 17 0.97 -3.16 -15.01
CA SER A 17 2.20 -3.88 -15.29
C SER A 17 2.58 -4.95 -14.27
N LEU A 18 1.97 -4.97 -13.09
CA LEU A 18 2.24 -5.99 -12.07
C LEU A 18 1.76 -7.39 -12.50
N SER A 19 0.82 -7.47 -13.45
CA SER A 19 0.32 -8.73 -14.01
C SER A 19 1.15 -9.23 -15.20
N GLU A 20 2.14 -8.45 -15.65
CA GLU A 20 2.94 -8.78 -16.83
C GLU A 20 4.04 -9.82 -16.53
N PRO A 21 4.36 -10.69 -17.49
CA PRO A 21 5.37 -11.73 -17.31
C PRO A 21 6.79 -11.15 -17.23
N ALA A 22 7.72 -11.97 -16.72
CA ALA A 22 9.14 -11.60 -16.60
C ALA A 22 9.77 -11.15 -17.93
N SER A 23 9.37 -11.75 -19.05
CA SER A 23 9.84 -11.41 -20.39
C SER A 23 9.48 -10.00 -20.84
N PHE A 24 8.41 -9.43 -20.28
CA PHE A 24 8.01 -8.05 -20.50
C PHE A 24 8.62 -7.13 -19.45
N MET A 25 8.45 -7.46 -18.17
CA MET A 25 8.81 -6.56 -17.07
C MET A 25 10.32 -6.43 -16.86
N LEU A 26 11.09 -7.51 -16.90
CA LEU A 26 12.52 -7.45 -16.57
C LEU A 26 13.32 -6.56 -17.56
N PRO A 27 13.11 -6.65 -18.90
CA PRO A 27 13.73 -5.69 -19.82
C PRO A 27 13.28 -4.24 -19.59
N LEU A 28 11.98 -4.04 -19.33
CA LEU A 28 11.43 -2.71 -19.09
C LEU A 28 12.03 -2.05 -17.83
N LEU A 29 12.31 -2.82 -16.78
CA LEU A 29 12.99 -2.32 -15.57
C LEU A 29 14.40 -1.81 -15.85
N ILE A 30 15.12 -2.39 -16.82
CA ILE A 30 16.44 -1.87 -17.24
C ILE A 30 16.27 -0.58 -18.03
N GLN A 31 15.32 -0.55 -18.96
CA GLN A 31 15.04 0.64 -19.79
C GLN A 31 14.57 1.84 -18.95
N GLN A 32 13.84 1.59 -17.87
CA GLN A 32 13.20 2.61 -17.03
C GLN A 32 13.76 2.61 -15.60
N ALA A 33 15.04 2.25 -15.43
CA ALA A 33 15.63 2.01 -14.11
C ALA A 33 15.52 3.21 -13.15
N GLU A 34 15.76 4.42 -13.64
CA GLU A 34 15.71 5.64 -12.82
C GLU A 34 14.28 5.97 -12.34
N PRO A 35 13.27 6.14 -13.21
CA PRO A 35 11.91 6.45 -12.75
C PRO A 35 11.31 5.32 -11.90
N VAL A 36 11.62 4.05 -12.20
CA VAL A 36 11.24 2.91 -11.35
C VAL A 36 11.81 3.07 -9.94
N ARG A 37 13.13 3.29 -9.83
CA ARG A 37 13.79 3.44 -8.53
C ARG A 37 13.22 4.61 -7.73
N ILE A 38 13.05 5.77 -8.37
CA ILE A 38 12.49 6.97 -7.73
C ILE A 38 11.04 6.72 -7.30
N GLY A 39 10.21 6.17 -8.19
CA GLY A 39 8.79 5.92 -7.93
C GLY A 39 8.58 4.97 -6.74
N TYR A 40 9.31 3.86 -6.71
CA TYR A 40 9.24 2.91 -5.60
C TYR A 40 9.89 3.43 -4.31
N LEU A 41 10.93 4.27 -4.38
CA LEU A 41 11.50 4.91 -3.19
C LEU A 41 10.50 5.88 -2.54
N ILE A 42 9.82 6.70 -3.36
CA ILE A 42 8.77 7.59 -2.86
C ILE A 42 7.60 6.76 -2.32
N TYR A 43 7.24 5.64 -2.95
CA TYR A 43 6.21 4.75 -2.43
C TYR A 43 6.62 4.11 -1.08
N LEU A 44 7.90 3.73 -0.93
CA LEU A 44 8.43 3.23 0.33
C LEU A 44 8.33 4.28 1.43
N ILE A 45 8.72 5.53 1.16
CA ILE A 45 8.59 6.65 2.12
C ILE A 45 7.12 6.87 2.49
N TYR A 46 6.21 6.89 1.51
CA TYR A 46 4.78 7.01 1.77
C TYR A 46 4.26 5.88 2.68
N SER A 47 4.72 4.65 2.45
CA SER A 47 4.34 3.49 3.25
C SER A 47 4.91 3.55 4.66
N LEU A 48 6.13 4.05 4.82
CA LEU A 48 6.72 4.33 6.14
C LEU A 48 5.93 5.42 6.87
N LEU A 49 5.45 6.46 6.21
CA LEU A 49 4.65 7.49 6.88
C LEU A 49 3.29 6.98 7.38
N PHE A 50 2.84 5.79 6.97
CA PHE A 50 1.58 5.22 7.42
C PHE A 50 1.56 4.93 8.93
N TRP A 51 2.64 4.42 9.53
CA TRP A 51 2.69 4.19 11.00
C TRP A 51 2.56 5.51 11.77
N VAL A 52 3.15 6.59 11.23
CA VAL A 52 3.07 7.94 11.79
C VAL A 52 1.61 8.41 11.77
N VAL A 53 0.92 8.25 10.64
CA VAL A 53 -0.51 8.57 10.52
C VAL A 53 -1.35 7.74 11.49
N ALA A 54 -1.11 6.42 11.58
CA ALA A 54 -1.85 5.54 12.47
C ALA A 54 -1.71 5.95 13.95
N LEU A 55 -0.47 6.24 14.39
CA LEU A 55 -0.18 6.69 15.75
C LEU A 55 -0.80 8.05 16.06
N PHE A 56 -0.62 9.04 15.18
CA PHE A 56 -1.15 10.38 15.43
C PHE A 56 -2.67 10.41 15.39
N THR A 57 -3.29 9.64 14.50
CA THR A 57 -4.75 9.51 14.44
C THR A 57 -5.28 8.94 15.76
N ALA A 58 -4.66 7.86 16.28
CA ALA A 58 -5.03 7.29 17.57
C ALA A 58 -4.88 8.30 18.71
N ARG A 59 -3.75 9.04 18.78
CA ARG A 59 -3.51 10.04 19.83
C ARG A 59 -4.46 11.23 19.78
N VAL A 60 -4.78 11.73 18.59
CA VAL A 60 -5.67 12.89 18.46
C VAL A 60 -7.09 12.50 18.87
N ILE A 61 -7.56 11.35 18.40
CA ILE A 61 -8.94 10.91 18.64
C ILE A 61 -9.16 10.54 20.10
N SER A 62 -8.12 10.07 20.79
CA SER A 62 -8.21 9.70 22.21
C SER A 62 -8.43 10.87 23.16
N ASN A 63 -8.29 12.12 22.69
CA ASN A 63 -8.53 13.34 23.48
C ASN A 63 -7.84 13.34 24.86
N GLY A 64 -6.63 12.74 24.95
CA GLY A 64 -5.85 12.64 26.20
C GLY A 64 -6.05 11.33 26.98
N GLU A 65 -7.01 10.47 26.62
CA GLU A 65 -7.13 9.12 27.19
C GLU A 65 -6.09 8.18 26.57
N THR A 66 -4.99 7.92 27.26
CA THR A 66 -3.86 7.15 26.70
C THR A 66 -4.01 5.63 26.82
N ASN A 67 -5.03 5.13 27.54
CA ASN A 67 -5.15 3.72 27.93
C ASN A 67 -6.23 2.92 27.19
N SER A 68 -6.77 3.42 26.07
CA SER A 68 -7.71 2.61 25.28
C SER A 68 -6.99 1.44 24.59
N VAL A 69 -7.25 0.22 25.06
CA VAL A 69 -6.76 -1.04 24.44
C VAL A 69 -7.08 -1.08 22.95
N TRP A 70 -8.27 -0.63 22.53
CA TRP A 70 -8.65 -0.64 21.12
C TRP A 70 -7.81 0.31 20.25
N LEU A 71 -7.42 1.47 20.77
CA LEU A 71 -6.53 2.39 20.05
C LEU A 71 -5.09 1.85 19.98
N GLN A 72 -4.65 1.10 20.99
CA GLN A 72 -3.37 0.39 20.96
C GLN A 72 -3.39 -0.75 19.92
N VAL A 73 -4.48 -1.53 19.88
CA VAL A 73 -4.68 -2.59 18.87
C VAL A 73 -4.71 -1.98 17.46
N ALA A 74 -5.45 -0.88 17.26
CA ALA A 74 -5.47 -0.16 15.98
C ALA A 74 -4.06 0.27 15.58
N THR A 75 -3.31 0.88 16.50
CA THR A 75 -1.90 1.26 16.28
C THR A 75 -1.05 0.06 15.87
N GLY A 76 -1.22 -1.09 16.52
CA GLY A 76 -0.56 -2.34 16.16
C GLY A 76 -0.84 -2.76 14.72
N PHE A 77 -2.10 -2.69 14.27
CA PHE A 77 -2.45 -2.92 12.87
C PHE A 77 -1.84 -1.88 11.93
N GLY A 78 -1.76 -0.61 12.34
CA GLY A 78 -1.06 0.43 11.59
C GLY A 78 0.42 0.11 11.36
N ILE A 79 1.11 -0.38 12.40
CA ILE A 79 2.51 -0.82 12.32
C ILE A 79 2.63 -2.06 11.43
N ALA A 80 1.78 -3.08 11.63
CA ALA A 80 1.78 -4.30 10.82
C ALA A 80 1.56 -3.99 9.32
N SER A 81 0.62 -3.09 9.02
CA SER A 81 0.38 -2.57 7.66
C SER A 81 1.64 -1.93 7.08
N THR A 82 2.30 -1.08 7.85
CA THR A 82 3.51 -0.38 7.42
C THR A 82 4.63 -1.36 7.08
N VAL A 83 4.91 -2.31 7.98
CA VAL A 83 5.97 -3.31 7.79
C VAL A 83 5.70 -4.14 6.54
N THR A 84 4.49 -4.68 6.40
CA THR A 84 4.15 -5.54 5.26
C THR A 84 4.15 -4.80 3.93
N ARG A 85 3.66 -3.54 3.86
CA ARG A 85 3.81 -2.67 2.69
C ARG A 85 5.28 -2.51 2.29
N CYS A 86 6.16 -2.24 3.26
CA CYS A 86 7.59 -2.07 3.01
C CYS A 86 8.23 -3.35 2.47
N LEU A 87 7.89 -4.52 3.04
CA LEU A 87 8.37 -5.81 2.57
C LEU A 87 7.92 -6.10 1.13
N GLY A 88 6.70 -5.72 0.77
CA GLY A 88 6.24 -5.82 -0.61
C GLY A 88 7.02 -4.90 -1.55
N ILE A 89 7.21 -3.63 -1.17
CA ILE A 89 7.83 -2.61 -2.03
C ILE A 89 9.32 -2.88 -2.28
N ILE A 90 10.06 -3.36 -1.27
CA ILE A 90 11.51 -3.55 -1.36
C ILE A 90 11.91 -4.50 -2.49
N ARG A 91 11.02 -5.42 -2.90
CA ARG A 91 11.25 -6.33 -4.03
C ARG A 91 11.57 -5.56 -5.31
N TRP A 92 10.92 -4.42 -5.53
CA TRP A 92 11.12 -3.59 -6.73
C TRP A 92 12.38 -2.72 -6.67
N LEU A 93 12.92 -2.49 -5.48
CA LEU A 93 14.14 -1.70 -5.28
C LEU A 93 15.41 -2.55 -5.26
N VAL A 94 15.29 -3.84 -4.95
CA VAL A 94 16.44 -4.74 -4.73
C VAL A 94 16.38 -5.98 -5.61
N ALA A 95 15.38 -6.84 -5.40
CA ALA A 95 15.35 -8.15 -6.04
C ALA A 95 15.06 -8.08 -7.55
N MET A 96 14.04 -7.31 -7.96
CA MET A 96 13.65 -7.20 -9.37
C MET A 96 14.73 -6.57 -10.25
N PRO A 97 15.43 -5.49 -9.83
CA PRO A 97 16.57 -4.97 -10.58
C PRO A 97 17.72 -5.99 -10.73
N ALA A 98 18.04 -6.76 -9.69
CA ALA A 98 19.08 -7.78 -9.75
C ALA A 98 18.72 -8.91 -10.74
N LEU A 99 17.47 -9.38 -10.70
CA LEU A 99 16.95 -10.35 -11.67
C LEU A 99 16.96 -9.77 -13.10
N ALA A 100 16.60 -8.51 -13.27
CA ALA A 100 16.55 -7.85 -14.57
C ALA A 100 17.93 -7.75 -15.24
N GLN A 101 18.99 -7.47 -14.47
CA GLN A 101 20.36 -7.43 -14.98
C GLN A 101 20.78 -8.80 -15.53
N VAL A 102 20.61 -9.87 -14.74
CA VAL A 102 20.98 -11.22 -15.19
C VAL A 102 20.09 -11.68 -16.35
N TYR A 103 18.79 -11.38 -16.32
CA TYR A 103 17.87 -11.78 -17.38
C TYR A 103 18.19 -11.16 -18.74
N THR A 104 18.65 -9.90 -18.76
CA THR A 104 18.91 -9.14 -19.99
C THR A 104 20.32 -9.34 -20.54
N ASP A 105 21.25 -9.86 -19.74
CA ASP A 105 22.60 -10.18 -20.19
C ASP A 105 22.59 -11.18 -21.36
N SER A 106 23.32 -10.83 -22.42
CA SER A 106 23.48 -11.64 -23.64
C SER A 106 24.15 -13.00 -23.41
N SER A 107 24.96 -13.14 -22.36
CA SER A 107 25.63 -14.38 -21.97
C SER A 107 24.71 -15.32 -21.18
N THR A 108 23.55 -14.85 -20.71
CA THR A 108 22.64 -15.66 -19.88
C THR A 108 21.92 -16.70 -20.72
N SER A 109 22.13 -17.97 -20.36
CA SER A 109 21.50 -19.12 -21.01
C SER A 109 19.96 -19.10 -20.95
N ALA A 110 19.32 -19.79 -21.90
CA ALA A 110 17.86 -19.91 -21.93
C ALA A 110 17.30 -20.57 -20.65
N GLN A 111 18.00 -21.57 -20.12
CA GLN A 111 17.64 -22.27 -18.89
C GLN A 111 17.68 -21.32 -17.68
N THR A 112 18.72 -20.50 -17.58
CA THR A 112 18.84 -19.48 -16.53
C THR A 112 17.73 -18.43 -16.64
N ARG A 113 17.41 -17.96 -17.86
CA ARG A 113 16.29 -17.01 -18.07
C ARG A 113 14.95 -17.60 -17.64
N GLN A 114 14.71 -18.89 -17.91
CA GLN A 114 13.50 -19.58 -17.47
C GLN A 114 13.43 -19.68 -15.93
N ALA A 115 14.55 -20.03 -15.28
CA ALA A 115 14.62 -20.04 -13.82
C ALA A 115 14.34 -18.66 -13.21
N ILE A 116 14.92 -17.60 -13.78
CA ILE A 116 14.65 -16.22 -13.37
C ILE A 116 13.16 -15.88 -13.55
N ALA A 117 12.51 -16.32 -14.63
CA ALA A 117 11.09 -16.06 -14.83
C ALA A 117 10.22 -16.70 -13.74
N VAL A 118 10.55 -17.91 -13.28
CA VAL A 118 9.89 -18.56 -12.15
C VAL A 118 10.14 -17.80 -10.85
N VAL A 119 11.38 -17.40 -10.58
CA VAL A 119 11.72 -16.61 -9.37
C VAL A 119 11.01 -15.26 -9.38
N TYR A 120 10.99 -14.56 -10.52
CA TYR A 120 10.23 -13.33 -10.72
C TYR A 120 8.77 -13.52 -10.35
N LYS A 121 8.12 -14.54 -10.91
CA LYS A 121 6.70 -14.81 -10.65
C LYS A 121 6.45 -15.09 -9.16
N THR A 122 7.27 -15.96 -8.56
CA THR A 122 7.16 -16.28 -7.13
C THR A 122 7.31 -15.04 -6.24
N LEU A 123 8.31 -14.20 -6.50
CA LEU A 123 8.51 -12.97 -5.74
C LEU A 123 7.37 -11.96 -5.99
N ASN A 124 6.92 -11.82 -7.23
CA ASN A 124 5.86 -10.89 -7.58
C ASN A 124 4.54 -11.29 -6.90
N ASP A 125 4.16 -12.56 -6.97
CA ASP A 125 2.92 -13.06 -6.38
C ASP A 125 2.98 -13.04 -4.84
N TYR A 126 4.06 -13.58 -4.25
CA TYR A 126 4.18 -13.71 -2.80
C TYR A 126 4.40 -12.35 -2.13
N ALA A 127 5.48 -11.64 -2.50
CA ALA A 127 5.77 -10.35 -1.88
C ALA A 127 4.78 -9.26 -2.33
N GLY A 128 4.15 -9.42 -3.50
CA GLY A 128 2.95 -8.67 -3.90
C GLY A 128 1.83 -8.81 -2.89
N SER A 129 1.42 -10.05 -2.63
CA SER A 129 0.36 -10.35 -1.66
C SER A 129 0.71 -9.87 -0.25
N VAL A 130 1.97 -10.02 0.19
CA VAL A 130 2.40 -9.48 1.48
C VAL A 130 2.21 -7.96 1.53
N GLY A 131 2.64 -7.23 0.48
CA GLY A 131 2.51 -5.78 0.43
C GLY A 131 1.07 -5.28 0.31
N GLU A 132 0.34 -5.83 -0.65
CA GLU A 132 -0.96 -5.32 -1.10
C GLU A 132 -2.09 -5.94 -0.27
N VAL A 133 -2.18 -7.27 -0.22
CA VAL A 133 -3.26 -7.94 0.50
C VAL A 133 -3.11 -7.79 2.01
N LEU A 134 -1.94 -8.09 2.59
CA LEU A 134 -1.77 -7.96 4.05
C LEU A 134 -1.63 -6.49 4.45
N GLY A 135 -0.74 -5.77 3.77
CA GLY A 135 -0.39 -4.40 4.11
C GLY A 135 -1.44 -3.38 3.71
N VAL A 136 -1.68 -3.22 2.40
CA VAL A 136 -2.61 -2.22 1.89
C VAL A 136 -4.04 -2.49 2.34
N SER A 137 -4.41 -3.76 2.41
CA SER A 137 -5.81 -4.16 2.64
C SER A 137 -6.05 -4.63 4.07
N LEU A 138 -5.70 -5.87 4.44
CA LEU A 138 -6.12 -6.50 5.70
C LEU A 138 -5.84 -5.62 6.93
N PHE A 139 -4.59 -5.25 7.15
CA PHE A 139 -4.22 -4.49 8.34
C PHE A 139 -4.75 -3.05 8.30
N THR A 140 -4.87 -2.45 7.11
CA THR A 140 -5.46 -1.11 6.96
C THR A 140 -6.96 -1.12 7.24
N VAL A 141 -7.68 -2.15 6.77
CA VAL A 141 -9.12 -2.34 7.04
C VAL A 141 -9.36 -2.50 8.54
N LEU A 142 -8.57 -3.34 9.21
CA LEU A 142 -8.68 -3.54 10.66
C LEU A 142 -8.40 -2.25 11.44
N TRP A 143 -7.32 -1.55 11.09
CA TRP A 143 -7.00 -0.24 11.68
C TRP A 143 -8.12 0.77 11.45
N LEU A 144 -8.54 0.98 10.21
CA LEU A 144 -9.51 2.00 9.83
C LEU A 144 -10.89 1.73 10.43
N THR A 145 -11.29 0.45 10.52
CA THR A 145 -12.55 0.05 11.16
C THR A 145 -12.56 0.44 12.63
N ILE A 146 -11.50 0.14 13.38
CA ILE A 146 -11.42 0.51 14.81
C ILE A 146 -11.43 2.03 14.98
N ILE A 147 -10.62 2.75 14.19
CA ILE A 147 -10.59 4.22 14.21
C ILE A 147 -11.97 4.81 13.91
N SER A 148 -12.65 4.28 12.89
CA SER A 148 -13.97 4.75 12.48
C SER A 148 -15.04 4.48 13.52
N ILE A 149 -15.05 3.30 14.14
CA ILE A 149 -15.97 2.99 15.25
C ILE A 149 -15.72 3.93 16.43
N TYR A 150 -14.46 4.22 16.76
CA TYR A 150 -14.14 5.15 17.82
C TYR A 150 -14.64 6.57 17.49
N LEU A 151 -14.44 7.05 16.26
CA LEU A 151 -14.95 8.35 15.80
C LEU A 151 -16.47 8.47 15.86
N LEU A 152 -17.20 7.39 15.60
CA LEU A 152 -18.67 7.38 15.70
C LEU A 152 -19.15 7.46 17.14
N ARG A 153 -18.36 6.91 18.07
CA ARG A 153 -18.67 6.88 19.52
C ARG A 153 -18.18 8.13 20.25
N SER A 154 -17.14 8.79 19.78
CA SER A 154 -16.58 9.99 20.40
C SER A 154 -17.22 11.29 19.86
N LYS A 155 -17.00 12.40 20.56
CA LYS A 155 -17.35 13.76 20.10
C LYS A 155 -16.12 14.56 19.66
N THR A 156 -14.95 13.94 19.61
CA THR A 156 -13.66 14.59 19.31
C THR A 156 -13.62 15.12 17.88
N LEU A 157 -14.28 14.44 16.95
CA LEU A 157 -14.35 14.82 15.53
C LEU A 157 -15.76 14.54 14.98
N PRO A 158 -16.12 15.14 13.82
CA PRO A 158 -17.42 14.91 13.20
C PRO A 158 -17.69 13.44 12.90
N ARG A 159 -18.87 12.95 13.30
CA ARG A 159 -19.27 11.53 13.11
C ARG A 159 -19.27 11.06 11.66
N TRP A 160 -19.50 11.96 10.70
CA TRP A 160 -19.48 11.61 9.28
C TRP A 160 -18.10 11.13 8.82
N LEU A 161 -16.99 11.56 9.46
CA LEU A 161 -15.65 11.03 9.19
C LEU A 161 -15.55 9.55 9.58
N GLY A 162 -16.17 9.18 10.69
CA GLY A 162 -16.31 7.78 11.09
C GLY A 162 -17.10 6.98 10.06
N MET A 163 -18.22 7.51 9.56
CA MET A 163 -18.99 6.80 8.52
C MET A 163 -18.24 6.68 7.21
N PHE A 164 -17.57 7.74 6.77
CA PHE A 164 -16.74 7.70 5.58
C PHE A 164 -15.60 6.68 5.72
N GLY A 165 -15.01 6.56 6.91
CA GLY A 165 -13.97 5.59 7.19
C GLY A 165 -14.47 4.14 7.14
N ILE A 166 -15.68 3.85 7.62
CA ILE A 166 -16.31 2.53 7.44
C ILE A 166 -16.52 2.22 5.95
N ILE A 167 -17.03 3.18 5.17
CA ILE A 167 -17.20 2.98 3.72
C ILE A 167 -15.86 2.69 3.06
N ALA A 168 -14.83 3.48 3.36
CA ALA A 168 -13.48 3.26 2.83
C ALA A 168 -12.92 1.89 3.23
N ALA A 169 -13.14 1.45 4.47
CA ALA A 169 -12.73 0.12 4.94
C ALA A 169 -13.45 -1.01 4.20
N LEU A 170 -14.75 -0.88 3.92
CA LEU A 170 -15.51 -1.87 3.14
C LEU A 170 -15.00 -1.97 1.70
N PHE A 171 -14.70 -0.84 1.05
CA PHE A 171 -14.13 -0.84 -0.29
C PHE A 171 -12.73 -1.50 -0.31
N LEU A 172 -11.87 -1.21 0.67
CA LEU A 172 -10.57 -1.88 0.78
C LEU A 172 -10.70 -3.37 1.08
N ALA A 173 -11.69 -3.78 1.88
CA ALA A 173 -11.90 -5.18 2.23
C ALA A 173 -12.19 -6.07 1.01
N THR A 174 -12.69 -5.50 -0.09
CA THR A 174 -12.87 -6.23 -1.35
C THR A 174 -11.57 -6.78 -1.91
N GLN A 175 -10.43 -6.12 -1.67
CA GLN A 175 -9.10 -6.58 -2.10
C GLN A 175 -8.70 -7.92 -1.48
N LEU A 176 -9.31 -8.29 -0.35
CA LEU A 176 -9.08 -9.61 0.26
C LEU A 176 -9.62 -10.77 -0.58
N LEU A 177 -10.48 -10.48 -1.58
CA LEU A 177 -10.97 -11.49 -2.52
C LEU A 177 -9.85 -12.05 -3.42
N GLU A 178 -8.73 -11.34 -3.58
CA GLU A 178 -7.55 -11.83 -4.31
C GLU A 178 -6.96 -13.10 -3.67
N LEU A 179 -7.12 -13.29 -2.35
CA LEU A 179 -6.71 -14.52 -1.67
C LEU A 179 -7.47 -15.76 -2.16
N PHE A 180 -8.64 -15.54 -2.77
CA PHE A 180 -9.48 -16.59 -3.34
C PHE A 180 -9.34 -16.65 -4.88
N GLY A 181 -8.35 -15.97 -5.45
CA GLY A 181 -8.07 -15.97 -6.90
C GLY A 181 -8.98 -15.05 -7.72
N VAL A 182 -9.68 -14.10 -7.09
CA VAL A 182 -10.49 -13.10 -7.80
C VAL A 182 -9.60 -11.95 -8.25
N ASP A 183 -9.53 -11.71 -9.57
CA ASP A 183 -8.87 -10.53 -10.13
C ASP A 183 -9.81 -9.32 -10.07
N LEU A 184 -9.41 -8.31 -9.30
CA LEU A 184 -10.16 -7.07 -9.10
C LEU A 184 -9.74 -5.96 -10.07
N GLY A 185 -8.64 -6.14 -10.80
CA GLY A 185 -8.11 -5.20 -11.79
C GLY A 185 -8.17 -3.74 -11.34
N ALA A 186 -8.87 -2.91 -12.13
CA ALA A 186 -8.97 -1.47 -11.89
C ALA A 186 -9.66 -1.10 -10.56
N PHE A 187 -10.44 -2.00 -9.95
CA PHE A 187 -11.15 -1.73 -8.69
C PHE A 187 -10.20 -1.50 -7.50
N ILE A 188 -8.99 -2.07 -7.56
CA ILE A 188 -7.92 -1.82 -6.57
C ILE A 188 -7.61 -0.33 -6.50
N SER A 189 -7.51 0.35 -7.65
CA SER A 189 -7.23 1.79 -7.71
C SER A 189 -8.36 2.62 -7.11
N VAL A 190 -9.62 2.21 -7.31
CA VAL A 190 -10.80 2.88 -6.76
C VAL A 190 -10.82 2.80 -5.23
N SER A 191 -10.68 1.59 -4.68
CA SER A 191 -10.70 1.36 -3.24
C SER A 191 -9.56 2.09 -2.51
N VAL A 192 -8.35 2.09 -3.09
CA VAL A 192 -7.20 2.84 -2.56
C VAL A 192 -7.41 4.36 -2.67
N THR A 193 -8.09 4.84 -3.72
CA THR A 193 -8.41 6.27 -3.87
C THR A 193 -9.39 6.74 -2.80
N ILE A 194 -10.41 5.94 -2.49
CA ILE A 194 -11.39 6.26 -1.43
C ILE A 194 -10.69 6.41 -0.07
N LEU A 195 -9.75 5.52 0.26
CA LEU A 195 -8.91 5.64 1.46
C LEU A 195 -8.10 6.96 1.45
N GLN A 196 -7.50 7.32 0.32
CA GLN A 196 -6.70 8.55 0.22
C GLN A 196 -7.56 9.80 0.42
N LEU A 197 -8.78 9.80 -0.13
CA LEU A 197 -9.75 10.87 0.12
C LEU A 197 -10.10 10.95 1.60
N TRP A 198 -10.27 9.80 2.28
CA TRP A 198 -10.48 9.78 3.73
C TRP A 198 -9.29 10.40 4.49
N PHE A 199 -8.05 10.07 4.13
CA PHE A 199 -6.86 10.70 4.73
C PHE A 199 -6.82 12.21 4.53
N LEU A 200 -7.04 12.66 3.29
CA LEU A 200 -7.04 14.08 2.95
C LEU A 200 -8.08 14.85 3.76
N VAL A 201 -9.30 14.35 3.75
CA VAL A 201 -10.45 14.99 4.40
C VAL A 201 -10.29 14.99 5.92
N THR A 202 -9.81 13.89 6.51
CA THR A 202 -9.50 13.81 7.94
C THR A 202 -8.38 14.80 8.31
N GLY A 203 -7.30 14.84 7.52
CA GLY A 203 -6.19 15.78 7.73
C GLY A 203 -6.64 17.25 7.67
N VAL A 204 -7.44 17.63 6.67
CA VAL A 204 -8.01 18.99 6.55
C VAL A 204 -8.90 19.31 7.76
N THR A 205 -9.72 18.37 8.20
CA THR A 205 -10.58 18.56 9.38
C THR A 205 -9.75 18.80 10.65
N LEU A 206 -8.68 18.02 10.85
CA LEU A 206 -7.77 18.17 11.98
C LEU A 206 -7.06 19.53 12.01
N LEU A 207 -6.59 20.01 10.86
CA LEU A 207 -5.95 21.33 10.75
C LEU A 207 -6.93 22.46 11.09
N ARG A 208 -8.19 22.35 10.65
CA ARG A 208 -9.24 23.33 10.98
C ARG A 208 -9.64 23.28 12.45
N HIS A 209 -9.67 22.10 13.06
CA HIS A 209 -10.08 21.93 14.46
C HIS A 209 -9.04 22.45 15.48
N LYS A 210 -7.75 22.54 15.12
CA LYS A 210 -6.71 23.17 15.97
C LYS A 210 -6.70 24.70 15.93
N SER A 211 -7.50 25.31 15.05
CA SER A 211 -7.51 26.76 14.80
C SER A 211 -8.60 27.50 15.61
N VAL A 212 -9.20 26.83 16.60
CA VAL A 212 -10.23 27.34 17.52
C VAL A 212 -9.79 27.04 18.94
#